data_AF-A0A7S0VF92-F1
#
_entry.id   AF-A0A7S0VF92-F1
#
_cell.length_a   1.000
_cell.length_b   1.000
_cell.length_c   1.000
_cell.angle_alpha   90.00
_cell.angle_beta   90.00
_cell.angle_gamma   90.00
#
_symmetry.space_group_name_H-M   'P 1'
#
loop_
_entity.id
_entity.type
_entity.pdbx_description
1 polymer ?
#
loop_
_entity_poly.entity_id
_entity_poly.type
_entity_poly.pdbx_seq_one_letter_code
_entity_poly.pdbx_strand_id
1 'polypeptide(L)'
;MPNTVQQIEAQIQILETGDDFAKLGALGQLVILVNSLQNESDIHILIEACPEILKYLNHDDAQMLSNALALITALLQFSTGANAIFASIELIHVVIGIYNQYKQHDNVAINALSCLTEAVRNNESKSKALVQHSEFASILEKNGVSEPVLEAAADLMCSICQNHNVTDLGLNEEKVVGFINDLCKEVSYDIRGRALLALGMILPRRDHLHAIVAHDSMTIESLKGGVAQSDDIDVKILSATLMKLFSKSTAICATIAADLAIQLQ
;
A
#
# COMPACT_ATOMS: atom_id res chain seq x y z
N MET A 1 -23.61 23.77 -18.11
CA MET A 1 -22.90 23.23 -16.93
C MET A 1 -21.43 23.56 -17.11
N PRO A 2 -20.71 24.04 -16.09
CA PRO A 2 -19.27 24.28 -16.21
C PRO A 2 -18.56 22.97 -16.59
N ASN A 3 -17.55 23.04 -17.44
CA ASN A 3 -16.69 21.88 -17.72
C ASN A 3 -15.86 21.56 -16.46
N THR A 4 -15.51 20.28 -16.23
CA THR A 4 -14.75 19.78 -15.07
C THR A 4 -13.51 20.62 -14.77
N VAL A 5 -12.80 21.10 -15.79
CA VAL A 5 -11.63 21.99 -15.64
C VAL A 5 -12.00 23.30 -14.92
N GLN A 6 -13.12 23.94 -15.28
CA GLN A 6 -13.58 25.17 -14.61
C GLN A 6 -13.99 24.92 -13.16
N GLN A 7 -14.50 23.71 -12.86
CA GLN A 7 -14.83 23.33 -11.49
C GLN A 7 -13.55 23.14 -10.66
N ILE A 8 -12.52 22.52 -11.23
CA ILE A 8 -11.20 22.38 -10.63
C ILE A 8 -10.58 23.75 -10.33
N GLU A 9 -10.55 24.66 -11.32
CA GLU A 9 -10.06 26.04 -11.15
C GLU A 9 -10.78 26.76 -10.00
N ALA A 10 -12.11 26.64 -9.95
CA ALA A 10 -12.90 27.25 -8.88
C ALA A 10 -12.56 26.68 -7.50
N GLN A 11 -12.31 25.37 -7.38
CA GLN A 11 -11.91 24.78 -6.10
C GLN A 11 -10.49 25.19 -5.70
N ILE A 12 -9.55 25.29 -6.64
CA ILE A 12 -8.18 25.79 -6.37
C ILE A 12 -8.23 27.22 -5.84
N GLN A 13 -9.05 28.09 -6.43
CA GLN A 13 -9.24 29.46 -5.94
C GLN A 13 -9.77 29.49 -4.49
N ILE A 14 -10.64 28.55 -4.12
CA ILE A 14 -11.13 28.39 -2.74
C ILE A 14 -10.00 27.91 -1.82
N LEU A 15 -9.13 27.01 -2.26
CA LEU A 15 -7.96 26.58 -1.48
C LEU A 15 -7.01 27.75 -1.17
N GLU A 16 -6.91 28.73 -2.05
CA GLU A 16 -6.03 29.89 -1.86
C GLU A 16 -6.64 30.98 -0.96
N THR A 17 -7.95 31.19 -1.04
CA THR A 17 -8.61 32.40 -0.49
C THR A 17 -9.72 32.13 0.52
N GLY A 18 -10.19 30.89 0.62
CA GLY A 18 -11.27 30.49 1.51
C GLY A 18 -10.88 30.43 2.98
N ASP A 19 -11.89 30.37 3.85
CA ASP A 19 -11.72 29.96 5.23
C ASP A 19 -11.52 28.43 5.34
N ASP A 20 -11.18 27.93 6.53
CA ASP A 20 -10.85 26.50 6.72
C ASP A 20 -12.04 25.58 6.38
N PHE A 21 -13.27 26.03 6.61
CA PHE A 21 -14.47 25.28 6.25
C PHE A 21 -14.63 25.16 4.73
N ALA A 22 -14.46 26.27 4.01
CA ALA A 22 -14.50 26.29 2.56
C ALA A 22 -13.34 25.48 1.95
N LYS A 23 -12.13 25.60 2.51
CA LYS A 23 -10.95 24.83 2.10
C LYS A 23 -11.15 23.32 2.29
N LEU A 24 -11.71 22.92 3.43
CA LEU A 24 -12.04 21.52 3.69
C LEU A 24 -13.01 20.96 2.64
N GLY A 25 -14.06 21.72 2.33
CA GLY A 25 -15.01 21.38 1.27
C GLY A 25 -14.36 21.31 -0.12
N ALA A 26 -13.48 22.27 -0.44
CA ALA A 26 -12.76 22.31 -1.70
C ALA A 26 -11.80 21.11 -1.87
N LEU A 27 -11.05 20.72 -0.82
CA LEU A 27 -10.22 19.52 -0.86
C LEU A 27 -11.05 18.27 -1.16
N GLY A 28 -12.16 18.07 -0.44
CA GLY A 28 -13.05 16.93 -0.67
C GLY A 28 -13.64 16.91 -2.09
N GLN A 29 -14.05 18.07 -2.60
CA GLN A 29 -14.59 18.19 -3.95
C GLN A 29 -13.51 17.92 -5.02
N LEU A 30 -12.28 18.37 -4.80
CA LEU A 30 -11.16 18.10 -5.70
C LEU A 30 -10.84 16.61 -5.80
N VAL A 31 -10.86 15.87 -4.68
CA VAL A 31 -10.68 14.40 -4.71
C VAL A 31 -11.69 13.74 -5.65
N ILE A 32 -12.97 14.14 -5.55
CA ILE A 32 -14.05 13.61 -6.40
C ILE A 32 -13.81 13.97 -7.86
N LEU A 33 -13.47 15.24 -8.14
CA LEU A 33 -13.25 15.72 -9.50
C LEU A 33 -12.08 14.99 -10.16
N VAL A 34 -10.93 14.86 -9.46
CA VAL A 34 -9.74 14.16 -9.97
C VAL A 34 -10.04 12.69 -10.28
N ASN A 35 -10.72 11.98 -9.38
CA ASN A 35 -11.09 10.58 -9.60
C ASN A 35 -12.11 10.39 -10.72
N SER A 36 -12.81 11.46 -11.14
CA SER A 36 -13.74 11.43 -12.27
C SER A 36 -13.12 11.82 -13.62
N LEU A 37 -11.87 12.27 -13.63
CA LEU A 37 -11.18 12.66 -14.86
C LEU A 37 -10.94 11.43 -15.75
N GLN A 38 -11.04 11.66 -17.06
CA GLN A 38 -10.78 10.63 -18.08
C GLN A 38 -9.46 10.87 -18.82
N ASN A 39 -8.94 12.11 -18.84
CA ASN A 39 -7.73 12.48 -19.56
C ASN A 39 -6.73 13.22 -18.66
N GLU A 40 -5.45 12.85 -18.74
CA GLU A 40 -4.36 13.48 -17.99
C GLU A 40 -4.18 14.98 -18.33
N SER A 41 -4.55 15.40 -19.55
CA SER A 41 -4.45 16.82 -19.97
C SER A 41 -5.22 17.79 -19.08
N ASP A 42 -6.25 17.31 -18.38
CA ASP A 42 -7.15 18.14 -17.58
C ASP A 42 -6.58 18.44 -16.19
N ILE A 43 -5.44 17.85 -15.83
CA ILE A 43 -4.82 17.95 -14.50
C ILE A 43 -3.67 18.97 -14.42
N HIS A 44 -3.26 19.60 -15.52
CA HIS A 44 -2.14 20.54 -15.54
C HIS A 44 -2.30 21.71 -14.55
N ILE A 45 -3.53 22.19 -14.37
CA ILE A 45 -3.85 23.24 -13.38
C ILE A 45 -3.66 22.74 -11.94
N LEU A 46 -3.98 21.47 -11.68
CA LEU A 46 -3.75 20.85 -10.37
C LEU A 46 -2.27 20.58 -10.10
N ILE A 47 -1.50 20.25 -11.14
CA ILE A 47 -0.04 20.12 -11.08
C ILE A 47 0.59 21.43 -10.60
N GLU A 48 0.10 22.58 -11.08
CA GLU A 48 0.56 23.90 -10.63
C GLU A 48 0.15 24.21 -9.18
N ALA A 49 -1.00 23.70 -8.72
CA ALA A 49 -1.48 23.85 -7.36
C ALA A 49 -0.84 22.90 -6.33
N CYS A 50 -0.05 21.91 -6.76
CA CYS A 50 0.60 20.93 -5.88
C CYS A 50 1.37 21.54 -4.70
N PRO A 51 2.16 22.63 -4.85
CA PRO A 51 2.85 23.25 -3.71
C PRO A 51 1.89 23.78 -2.63
N GLU A 52 0.71 24.27 -3.01
CA GLU A 52 -0.31 24.70 -2.06
C GLU A 52 -0.95 23.48 -1.37
N ILE A 53 -1.26 22.43 -2.13
CA ILE A 53 -1.80 21.17 -1.60
C ILE A 53 -0.86 20.56 -0.55
N LEU A 54 0.46 20.60 -0.78
CA LEU A 54 1.45 20.08 0.17
C LEU A 54 1.46 20.79 1.52
N LYS A 55 1.04 22.06 1.60
CA LYS A 55 0.98 22.80 2.88
C LYS A 55 -0.04 22.17 3.83
N TYR A 56 -1.08 21.55 3.31
CA TYR A 56 -2.12 20.89 4.10
C TYR A 56 -1.63 19.59 4.78
N LEU A 57 -0.46 19.07 4.41
CA LEU A 57 0.16 17.94 5.12
C LEU A 57 0.65 18.29 6.53
N ASN A 58 0.78 19.59 6.83
CA ASN A 58 1.15 20.08 8.17
C ASN A 58 -0.06 20.67 8.92
N HIS A 59 -1.29 20.38 8.47
CA HIS A 59 -2.49 20.92 9.08
C HIS A 59 -2.90 20.14 10.34
N ASP A 60 -3.34 20.85 11.39
CA ASP A 60 -3.72 20.23 12.67
C ASP A 60 -5.10 19.54 12.63
N ASP A 61 -5.97 19.94 11.70
CA ASP A 61 -7.26 19.29 11.47
C ASP A 61 -7.11 17.96 10.71
N ALA A 62 -7.50 16.86 11.37
CA ALA A 62 -7.37 15.51 10.83
C ALA A 62 -8.19 15.29 9.55
N GLN A 63 -9.32 15.97 9.37
CA GLN A 63 -10.14 15.81 8.19
C GLN A 63 -9.53 16.55 6.99
N MET A 64 -8.99 17.76 7.19
CA MET A 64 -8.22 18.49 6.17
C MET A 64 -6.98 17.69 5.75
N LEU A 65 -6.23 17.16 6.74
CA LEU A 65 -5.07 16.31 6.49
C LEU A 65 -5.45 15.05 5.70
N SER A 66 -6.53 14.37 6.10
CA SER A 66 -7.07 13.20 5.41
C SER A 66 -7.44 13.51 3.96
N ASN A 67 -8.16 14.60 3.71
CA ASN A 67 -8.56 15.00 2.36
C ASN A 67 -7.35 15.40 1.49
N ALA A 68 -6.34 16.04 2.08
CA ALA A 68 -5.10 16.38 1.38
C ALA A 68 -4.32 15.13 0.94
N LEU A 69 -4.18 14.14 1.84
CA LEU A 69 -3.57 12.85 1.51
C LEU A 69 -4.35 12.11 0.41
N ALA A 70 -5.68 12.10 0.47
CA ALA A 70 -6.52 11.49 -0.56
C ALA A 70 -6.37 12.20 -1.91
N LEU A 71 -6.27 13.53 -1.92
CA LEU A 71 -6.05 14.30 -3.14
C LEU A 71 -4.69 13.99 -3.74
N ILE A 72 -3.63 13.97 -2.95
CA ILE A 72 -2.28 13.60 -3.40
C ILE A 72 -2.26 12.17 -3.94
N THR A 73 -2.93 11.24 -3.28
CA THR A 73 -3.10 9.84 -3.76
C THR A 73 -3.73 9.81 -5.15
N ALA A 74 -4.84 10.54 -5.34
CA ALA A 74 -5.52 10.61 -6.63
C ALA A 74 -4.64 11.24 -7.72
N LEU A 75 -3.89 12.31 -7.39
CA LEU A 75 -2.94 12.94 -8.31
C LEU A 75 -1.81 11.98 -8.72
N LEU A 76 -1.23 11.24 -7.76
CA LEU A 76 -0.18 10.25 -8.00
C LEU A 76 -0.66 9.10 -8.88
N GLN A 77 -1.90 8.64 -8.69
CA GLN A 77 -2.50 7.58 -9.47
C GLN A 77 -2.78 8.02 -10.92
N PHE A 78 -3.24 9.26 -11.11
CA PHE A 78 -3.73 9.72 -12.40
C PHE A 78 -2.66 10.35 -13.30
N SER A 79 -1.61 10.96 -12.73
CA SER A 79 -0.63 11.71 -13.51
C SER A 79 0.82 11.34 -13.23
N THR A 80 1.53 11.01 -14.30
CA THR A 80 2.99 10.83 -14.29
C THR A 80 3.70 12.16 -14.01
N GLY A 81 3.13 13.29 -14.47
CA GLY A 81 3.62 14.63 -14.16
C GLY A 81 3.48 14.99 -12.67
N ALA A 82 2.36 14.62 -12.04
CA ALA A 82 2.21 14.78 -10.59
C ALA A 82 3.22 13.90 -9.83
N ASN A 83 3.47 12.67 -10.28
CA ASN A 83 4.51 11.81 -9.69
C ASN A 83 5.90 12.46 -9.76
N ALA A 84 6.21 13.22 -10.82
CA ALA A 84 7.46 13.97 -10.93
C ALA A 84 7.56 15.15 -9.94
N ILE A 85 6.46 15.85 -9.65
CA ILE A 85 6.44 16.92 -8.64
C ILE A 85 6.54 16.35 -7.23
N PHE A 86 5.79 15.27 -6.97
CA PHE A 86 5.82 14.50 -5.73
C PHE A 86 6.98 13.48 -5.71
N ALA A 87 7.94 13.60 -6.62
CA ALA A 87 9.06 12.66 -6.74
C ALA A 87 10.09 12.81 -5.62
N SER A 88 9.97 13.85 -4.79
CA SER A 88 10.91 14.06 -3.71
C SER A 88 10.80 12.95 -2.67
N ILE A 89 11.96 12.50 -2.20
CA ILE A 89 12.10 11.61 -1.04
C ILE A 89 11.43 12.23 0.20
N GLU A 90 11.30 13.55 0.24
CA GLU A 90 10.64 14.31 1.31
C GLU A 90 9.16 13.93 1.49
N LEU A 91 8.41 13.63 0.42
CA LEU A 91 7.00 13.23 0.58
C LEU A 91 6.87 11.93 1.38
N ILE A 92 7.74 10.94 1.13
CA ILE A 92 7.74 9.68 1.90
C ILE A 92 7.96 9.96 3.39
N HIS A 93 8.92 10.82 3.72
CA HIS A 93 9.26 11.18 5.11
C HIS A 93 8.10 11.90 5.81
N VAL A 94 7.43 12.81 5.11
CA VAL A 94 6.27 13.53 5.66
C VAL A 94 5.10 12.57 5.89
N VAL A 95 4.76 11.74 4.91
CA VAL A 95 3.59 10.87 4.99
C VAL A 95 3.78 9.74 6.00
N ILE A 96 4.98 9.18 6.14
CA ILE A 96 5.24 8.18 7.20
C ILE A 96 5.16 8.81 8.60
N GLY A 97 5.64 10.05 8.77
CA GLY A 97 5.48 10.79 10.02
C GLY A 97 4.01 11.01 10.36
N ILE A 98 3.19 11.39 9.37
CA ILE A 98 1.73 11.54 9.53
C ILE A 98 1.09 10.21 9.94
N TYR A 99 1.42 9.10 9.26
CA TYR A 99 0.92 7.78 9.62
C TYR A 99 1.23 7.47 11.09
N ASN A 100 2.45 7.70 11.55
CA ASN A 100 2.86 7.41 12.93
C ASN A 100 2.11 8.24 13.96
N GLN A 101 1.91 9.52 13.68
CA GLN A 101 1.18 10.44 14.55
C GLN A 101 -0.31 10.09 14.62
N TYR A 102 -0.90 9.64 13.50
CA TYR A 102 -2.34 9.45 13.35
C TYR A 102 -2.74 7.98 13.16
N LYS A 103 -1.91 7.01 13.57
CA LYS A 103 -2.15 5.57 13.35
C LYS A 103 -3.45 5.02 13.95
N GLN A 104 -4.08 5.75 14.86
CA GLN A 104 -5.36 5.41 15.50
C GLN A 104 -6.56 6.18 14.90
N HIS A 105 -6.32 7.03 13.91
CA HIS A 105 -7.35 7.77 13.20
C HIS A 105 -7.51 7.18 11.80
N ASP A 106 -8.34 6.15 11.68
CA ASP A 106 -8.48 5.28 10.50
C ASP A 106 -8.44 6.04 9.17
N ASN A 107 -9.24 7.10 8.98
CA ASN A 107 -9.25 7.86 7.72
C ASN A 107 -7.88 8.46 7.35
N VAL A 108 -7.15 9.00 8.33
CA VAL A 108 -5.82 9.59 8.08
C VAL A 108 -4.81 8.47 7.86
N ALA A 109 -4.85 7.41 8.66
CA ALA A 109 -3.94 6.27 8.54
C ALA A 109 -4.09 5.56 7.20
N ILE A 110 -5.33 5.28 6.77
CA ILE A 110 -5.65 4.68 5.46
C ILE A 110 -5.13 5.58 4.35
N ASN A 111 -5.49 6.88 4.34
CA ASN A 111 -5.07 7.78 3.28
C ASN A 111 -3.55 8.02 3.26
N ALA A 112 -2.86 7.96 4.41
CA ALA A 112 -1.41 8.01 4.47
C ALA A 112 -0.79 6.75 3.83
N LEU A 113 -1.30 5.56 4.17
CA LEU A 113 -0.84 4.30 3.57
C LEU A 113 -1.15 4.25 2.07
N SER A 114 -2.33 4.67 1.63
CA SER A 114 -2.68 4.77 0.20
C SER A 114 -1.76 5.75 -0.53
N CYS A 115 -1.45 6.89 0.07
CA CYS A 115 -0.51 7.85 -0.49
C CYS A 115 0.90 7.24 -0.64
N LEU A 116 1.37 6.49 0.37
CA LEU A 116 2.64 5.77 0.27
C LEU A 116 2.59 4.68 -0.82
N THR A 117 1.49 3.94 -0.91
CA THR A 117 1.26 2.89 -1.93
C THR A 117 1.41 3.45 -3.34
N GLU A 118 0.74 4.56 -3.63
CA GLU A 118 0.86 5.22 -4.94
C GLU A 118 2.24 5.85 -5.15
N ALA A 119 2.86 6.41 -4.10
CA ALA A 119 4.19 7.00 -4.21
C ALA A 119 5.25 5.96 -4.59
N VAL A 120 5.14 4.73 -4.10
CA VAL A 120 6.11 3.64 -4.35
C VAL A 120 5.73 2.71 -5.51
N ARG A 121 4.49 2.81 -6.02
CA ARG A 121 3.99 1.97 -7.13
C ARG A 121 4.90 2.08 -8.35
N ASN A 122 5.40 0.92 -8.79
CA ASN A 122 6.35 0.81 -9.91
C ASN A 122 7.58 1.73 -9.77
N ASN A 123 7.95 2.12 -8.55
CA ASN A 123 9.10 2.97 -8.26
C ASN A 123 10.02 2.29 -7.24
N GLU A 124 11.02 1.58 -7.77
CA GLU A 124 12.00 0.82 -6.99
C GLU A 124 12.79 1.70 -6.00
N SER A 125 13.24 2.88 -6.44
CA SER A 125 14.02 3.81 -5.61
C SER A 125 13.21 4.30 -4.40
N LYS A 126 11.96 4.69 -4.63
CA LYS A 126 11.05 5.12 -3.56
C LYS A 126 10.64 3.97 -2.63
N SER A 127 10.43 2.77 -3.16
CA SER A 127 10.19 1.56 -2.35
C SER A 127 11.37 1.30 -1.42
N LYS A 128 12.60 1.35 -1.94
CA LYS A 128 13.81 1.17 -1.15
C LYS A 128 13.95 2.26 -0.09
N ALA A 129 13.73 3.51 -0.45
CA ALA A 129 13.77 4.64 0.49
C ALA A 129 12.75 4.51 1.62
N LEU A 130 11.52 4.08 1.32
CA LEU A 130 10.49 3.83 2.32
C LEU A 130 10.91 2.70 3.28
N VAL A 131 11.35 1.56 2.75
CA VAL A 131 11.72 0.40 3.59
C VAL A 131 12.97 0.68 4.45
N GLN A 132 13.87 1.55 3.99
CA GLN A 132 15.05 1.99 4.74
C GLN A 132 14.76 3.11 5.73
N HIS A 133 13.57 3.71 5.69
CA HIS A 133 13.18 4.76 6.62
C HIS A 133 13.15 4.22 8.05
N SER A 134 13.75 4.95 8.98
CA SER A 134 13.87 4.51 10.38
C SER A 134 12.53 4.21 11.04
N GLU A 135 11.48 4.94 10.63
CA GLU A 135 10.13 4.77 11.14
C GLU A 135 9.31 3.71 10.40
N PHE A 136 9.83 3.07 9.36
CA PHE A 136 9.09 2.03 8.62
C PHE A 136 8.64 0.85 9.49
N ALA A 137 9.35 0.60 10.58
CA ALA A 137 9.01 -0.47 11.52
C ALA A 137 7.60 -0.32 12.12
N SER A 138 7.07 0.90 12.27
CA SER A 138 5.72 1.13 12.82
C SER A 138 4.61 0.64 11.88
N ILE A 139 4.81 0.71 10.56
CA ILE A 139 3.87 0.19 9.55
C ILE A 139 3.77 -1.34 9.66
N LEU A 140 4.84 -1.98 10.14
CA LEU A 140 4.89 -3.44 10.33
C LEU A 140 4.28 -3.89 11.67
N GLU A 141 3.73 -2.98 12.48
CA GLU A 141 3.05 -3.31 13.73
C GLU A 141 1.56 -3.60 13.49
N LYS A 142 1.09 -4.80 13.82
CA LYS A 142 -0.34 -5.15 13.75
C LYS A 142 -1.14 -4.75 14.99
N ASN A 143 -0.47 -4.64 16.14
CA ASN A 143 -1.14 -4.49 17.43
C ASN A 143 -1.84 -3.13 17.54
N GLY A 144 -3.16 -3.16 17.78
CA GLY A 144 -3.96 -1.93 17.95
C GLY A 144 -4.26 -1.20 16.64
N VAL A 145 -4.08 -1.86 15.49
CA VAL A 145 -4.46 -1.34 14.17
C VAL A 145 -5.79 -1.94 13.75
N SER A 146 -6.70 -1.13 13.21
CA SER A 146 -8.01 -1.61 12.73
C SER A 146 -7.87 -2.41 11.43
N GLU A 147 -8.85 -3.27 11.14
CA GLU A 147 -8.86 -4.09 9.93
C GLU A 147 -8.72 -3.27 8.62
N PRO A 148 -9.44 -2.14 8.42
CA PRO A 148 -9.27 -1.30 7.23
C PRO A 148 -7.86 -0.73 7.07
N VAL A 149 -7.20 -0.39 8.18
CA VAL A 149 -5.81 0.10 8.14
C VAL A 149 -4.84 -1.04 7.82
N LEU A 150 -5.10 -2.26 8.32
CA LEU A 150 -4.32 -3.45 7.94
C LEU A 150 -4.49 -3.80 6.46
N GLU A 151 -5.69 -3.64 5.89
CA GLU A 151 -5.91 -3.81 4.44
C GLU A 151 -5.08 -2.81 3.63
N ALA A 152 -5.09 -1.53 4.00
CA ALA A 152 -4.26 -0.52 3.36
C ALA A 152 -2.75 -0.80 3.50
N ALA A 153 -2.32 -1.36 4.65
CA ALA A 153 -0.93 -1.78 4.85
C ALA A 153 -0.58 -2.99 3.96
N ALA A 154 -1.51 -3.93 3.76
CA ALA A 154 -1.33 -5.05 2.83
C ALA A 154 -1.18 -4.57 1.38
N ASP A 155 -1.95 -3.56 0.95
CA ASP A 155 -1.81 -2.91 -0.36
C ASP A 155 -0.44 -2.26 -0.55
N LEU A 156 0.08 -1.60 0.50
CA LEU A 156 1.42 -1.03 0.49
C LEU A 156 2.49 -2.13 0.33
N MET A 157 2.35 -3.25 1.06
CA MET A 157 3.27 -4.39 0.94
C MET A 157 3.26 -4.98 -0.48
N CYS A 158 2.08 -5.12 -1.10
CA CYS A 158 1.98 -5.53 -2.50
C CYS A 158 2.77 -4.60 -3.43
N SER A 159 2.61 -3.28 -3.27
CA SER A 159 3.31 -2.30 -4.11
C SER A 159 4.82 -2.32 -3.89
N ILE A 160 5.29 -2.51 -2.65
CA ILE A 160 6.72 -2.70 -2.35
C ILE A 160 7.24 -3.97 -3.02
N CYS A 161 6.53 -5.09 -2.89
CA CYS A 161 6.95 -6.39 -3.40
C CYS A 161 6.89 -6.50 -4.94
N GLN A 162 6.00 -5.75 -5.59
CA GLN A 162 5.89 -5.69 -7.05
C GLN A 162 7.14 -5.11 -7.72
N ASN A 163 7.93 -4.29 -7.02
CA ASN A 163 9.18 -3.77 -7.55
C ASN A 163 10.24 -4.90 -7.58
N HIS A 164 10.20 -5.72 -8.64
CA HIS A 164 10.86 -7.02 -8.76
C HIS A 164 12.40 -7.01 -8.69
N ASN A 165 13.03 -5.85 -8.83
CA ASN A 165 14.49 -5.69 -8.75
C ASN A 165 15.00 -5.28 -7.39
N VAL A 166 14.13 -5.16 -6.37
CA VAL A 166 14.53 -4.94 -4.99
C VAL A 166 15.15 -6.21 -4.39
N THR A 167 16.15 -6.81 -5.07
CA THR A 167 17.08 -7.82 -4.55
C THR A 167 17.79 -7.39 -3.27
N ASP A 168 17.56 -6.15 -2.85
CA ASP A 168 18.07 -5.53 -1.64
C ASP A 168 16.96 -4.63 -1.05
N LEU A 169 15.91 -5.23 -0.48
CA LEU A 169 14.97 -4.52 0.42
C LEU A 169 15.73 -3.98 1.67
N GLY A 170 17.04 -4.22 1.72
CA GLY A 170 17.94 -3.79 2.76
C GLY A 170 17.70 -4.58 4.04
N LEU A 171 18.09 -3.97 5.14
CA LEU A 171 18.11 -4.58 6.48
C LEU A 171 16.72 -4.99 7.02
N ASN A 172 15.63 -4.60 6.35
CA ASN A 172 14.27 -4.85 6.82
C ASN A 172 13.52 -5.93 6.01
N GLU A 173 14.17 -6.60 5.07
CA GLU A 173 13.54 -7.63 4.23
C GLU A 173 12.87 -8.74 5.04
N GLU A 174 13.56 -9.27 6.06
CA GLU A 174 13.00 -10.31 6.94
C GLU A 174 11.79 -9.82 7.74
N LYS A 175 11.79 -8.53 8.14
CA LYS A 175 10.66 -7.93 8.86
C LYS A 175 9.47 -7.71 7.95
N VAL A 176 9.70 -7.29 6.70
CA VAL A 176 8.64 -7.17 5.68
C VAL A 176 8.02 -8.53 5.42
N VAL A 177 8.84 -9.55 5.14
CA VAL A 177 8.34 -10.92 4.94
C VAL A 177 7.61 -11.41 6.19
N GLY A 178 8.17 -11.21 7.39
CA GLY A 178 7.53 -11.58 8.66
C GLY A 178 6.16 -10.93 8.86
N PHE A 179 6.03 -9.65 8.56
CA PHE A 179 4.76 -8.93 8.62
C PHE A 179 3.75 -9.47 7.59
N ILE A 180 4.16 -9.67 6.33
CA ILE A 180 3.30 -10.26 5.30
C ILE A 180 2.87 -11.68 5.72
N ASN A 181 3.79 -12.45 6.32
CA ASN A 181 3.52 -13.79 6.83
C ASN A 181 2.44 -13.78 7.91
N ASP A 182 2.48 -12.78 8.80
CA ASP A 182 1.44 -12.57 9.81
C ASP A 182 0.10 -12.14 9.19
N LEU A 183 0.10 -11.38 8.09
CA LEU A 183 -1.12 -11.02 7.37
C LEU A 183 -1.77 -12.23 6.66
N CYS A 184 -1.00 -13.23 6.23
CA CYS A 184 -1.54 -14.47 5.67
C CYS A 184 -2.38 -15.30 6.67
N LYS A 185 -2.31 -14.97 7.96
CA LYS A 185 -3.07 -15.65 9.03
C LYS A 185 -4.40 -14.94 9.34
N GLU A 186 -4.65 -13.78 8.74
CA GLU A 186 -5.87 -13.00 8.96
C GLU A 186 -7.11 -13.71 8.46
N VAL A 187 -8.24 -13.48 9.15
CA VAL A 187 -9.55 -14.08 8.79
C VAL A 187 -10.08 -13.46 7.49
N SER A 188 -9.85 -12.16 7.30
CA SER A 188 -10.26 -11.41 6.11
C SER A 188 -9.61 -11.95 4.84
N TYR A 189 -10.43 -12.36 3.86
CA TYR A 189 -9.94 -12.82 2.56
C TYR A 189 -9.23 -11.70 1.79
N ASP A 190 -9.67 -10.45 1.95
CA ASP A 190 -9.09 -9.28 1.31
C ASP A 190 -7.65 -9.02 1.77
N ILE A 191 -7.41 -9.08 3.09
CA ILE A 191 -6.06 -8.96 3.67
C ILE A 191 -5.21 -10.18 3.31
N ARG A 192 -5.77 -11.38 3.49
CA ARG A 192 -5.04 -12.63 3.23
C ARG A 192 -4.63 -12.74 1.77
N GLY A 193 -5.53 -12.46 0.84
CA GLY A 193 -5.28 -12.50 -0.61
C GLY A 193 -4.15 -11.56 -1.01
N ARG A 194 -4.17 -10.32 -0.52
CA ARG A 194 -3.07 -9.35 -0.74
C ARG A 194 -1.75 -9.82 -0.15
N ALA A 195 -1.76 -10.37 1.06
CA ALA A 195 -0.55 -10.90 1.68
C ALA A 195 0.04 -12.08 0.87
N LEU A 196 -0.80 -13.00 0.41
CA LEU A 196 -0.39 -14.12 -0.44
C LEU A 196 0.15 -13.63 -1.79
N LEU A 197 -0.46 -12.61 -2.38
CA LEU A 197 0.02 -11.96 -3.60
C LEU A 197 1.41 -11.33 -3.37
N ALA A 198 1.60 -10.60 -2.28
CA ALA A 198 2.88 -10.00 -1.90
C ALA A 198 3.97 -11.06 -1.72
N LEU A 199 3.69 -12.16 -1.00
CA LEU A 199 4.60 -13.31 -0.92
C LEU A 199 4.92 -13.89 -2.31
N GLY A 200 3.91 -14.03 -3.16
CA GLY A 200 4.07 -14.55 -4.52
C GLY A 200 4.95 -13.67 -5.40
N MET A 201 5.07 -12.39 -5.09
CA MET A 201 5.94 -11.44 -5.80
C MET A 201 7.37 -11.39 -5.25
N ILE A 202 7.53 -11.47 -3.92
CA ILE A 202 8.84 -11.30 -3.25
C ILE A 202 9.67 -12.58 -3.18
N LEU A 203 9.02 -13.73 -2.98
CA LEU A 203 9.72 -15.00 -2.77
C LEU A 203 10.44 -15.51 -4.03
N PRO A 204 9.88 -15.44 -5.25
CA PRO A 204 10.57 -15.93 -6.43
C PRO A 204 11.97 -15.32 -6.55
N ARG A 205 12.99 -16.19 -6.60
CA ARG A 205 14.43 -15.84 -6.69
C ARG A 205 15.08 -15.38 -5.37
N ARG A 206 14.41 -15.53 -4.22
CA ARG A 206 14.93 -15.20 -2.87
C ARG A 206 14.87 -16.40 -1.93
N ASP A 207 15.67 -17.41 -2.20
CA ASP A 207 15.67 -18.67 -1.44
C ASP A 207 15.89 -18.49 0.07
N HIS A 208 16.61 -17.44 0.50
CA HIS A 208 16.81 -17.15 1.92
C HIS A 208 15.51 -16.76 2.64
N LEU A 209 14.57 -16.12 1.94
CA LEU A 209 13.26 -15.75 2.51
C LEU A 209 12.27 -16.91 2.52
N HIS A 210 12.47 -17.91 1.66
CA HIS A 210 11.65 -19.11 1.69
C HIS A 210 11.71 -19.80 3.05
N ALA A 211 12.91 -19.83 3.66
CA ALA A 211 13.08 -20.40 4.99
C ALA A 211 12.23 -19.66 6.03
N ILE A 212 12.17 -18.32 6.00
CA ILE A 212 11.40 -17.53 6.96
C ILE A 212 9.92 -17.93 6.93
N VAL A 213 9.35 -18.05 5.73
CA VAL A 213 7.95 -18.46 5.58
C VAL A 213 7.75 -19.94 5.93
N ALA A 214 8.67 -20.81 5.52
CA ALA A 214 8.56 -22.26 5.73
C ALA A 214 8.70 -22.69 7.20
N HIS A 215 9.41 -21.92 8.03
CA HIS A 215 9.55 -22.19 9.45
C HIS A 215 8.34 -21.71 10.28
N ASP A 216 7.42 -20.94 9.68
CA ASP A 216 6.19 -20.52 10.34
C ASP A 216 5.07 -21.53 10.12
N SER A 217 4.88 -22.43 11.08
CA SER A 217 3.86 -23.47 11.01
C SER A 217 2.45 -22.89 10.84
N MET A 218 2.14 -21.72 11.40
CA MET A 218 0.81 -21.12 11.29
C MET A 218 0.52 -20.64 9.88
N THR A 219 1.51 -20.07 9.20
CA THR A 219 1.36 -19.69 7.80
C THR A 219 1.24 -20.92 6.92
N ILE A 220 2.07 -21.94 7.13
CA ILE A 220 1.98 -23.18 6.34
C ILE A 220 0.60 -23.84 6.51
N GLU A 221 0.05 -23.88 7.72
CA GLU A 221 -1.32 -24.36 7.94
C GLU A 221 -2.37 -23.45 7.30
N SER A 222 -2.19 -22.12 7.33
CA SER A 222 -3.06 -21.18 6.61
C SER A 222 -3.05 -21.44 5.09
N LEU A 223 -1.88 -21.71 4.50
CA LEU A 223 -1.75 -22.06 3.08
C LEU A 223 -2.44 -23.38 2.75
N LYS A 224 -2.24 -24.42 3.57
CA LYS A 224 -2.94 -25.72 3.41
C LYS A 224 -4.45 -25.54 3.49
N GLY A 225 -4.92 -24.79 4.49
CA GLY A 225 -6.34 -24.44 4.65
C GLY A 225 -6.88 -23.65 3.46
N GLY A 226 -6.11 -22.69 2.95
CA GLY A 226 -6.44 -21.91 1.75
C GLY A 226 -6.63 -22.79 0.51
N VAL A 227 -5.78 -23.79 0.32
CA VAL A 227 -5.91 -24.75 -0.80
C VAL A 227 -7.13 -25.66 -0.64
N ALA A 228 -7.32 -26.24 0.55
CA ALA A 228 -8.31 -27.29 0.77
C ALA A 228 -9.72 -26.76 1.03
N GLN A 229 -9.86 -25.62 1.69
CA GLN A 229 -11.10 -25.18 2.35
C GLN A 229 -11.53 -23.75 2.01
N SER A 230 -10.75 -22.97 1.27
CA SER A 230 -11.14 -21.59 0.92
C SER A 230 -12.30 -21.55 -0.07
N ASP A 231 -13.33 -20.79 0.27
CA ASP A 231 -14.43 -20.41 -0.63
C ASP A 231 -14.02 -19.28 -1.59
N ASP A 232 -13.01 -18.48 -1.20
CA ASP A 232 -12.43 -17.45 -2.06
C ASP A 232 -11.45 -18.07 -3.06
N ILE A 233 -11.73 -17.84 -4.36
CA ILE A 233 -10.98 -18.44 -5.47
C ILE A 233 -9.56 -17.88 -5.59
N ASP A 234 -9.37 -16.59 -5.30
CA ASP A 234 -8.07 -15.93 -5.42
C ASP A 234 -7.15 -16.41 -4.31
N VAL A 235 -7.64 -16.46 -3.07
CA VAL A 235 -6.93 -17.05 -1.93
C VAL A 235 -6.56 -18.50 -2.20
N LYS A 236 -7.47 -19.29 -2.78
CA LYS A 236 -7.21 -20.69 -3.14
C LYS A 236 -6.10 -20.83 -4.19
N ILE A 237 -6.16 -20.04 -5.26
CA ILE A 237 -5.17 -20.05 -6.35
C ILE A 237 -3.80 -19.58 -5.84
N LEU A 238 -3.76 -18.48 -5.09
CA LEU A 238 -2.52 -17.92 -4.55
C LEU A 238 -1.88 -18.86 -3.53
N SER A 239 -2.67 -19.46 -2.64
CA SER A 239 -2.17 -20.48 -1.69
C SER A 239 -1.58 -21.69 -2.40
N ALA A 240 -2.27 -22.21 -3.42
CA ALA A 240 -1.76 -23.34 -4.21
C ALA A 240 -0.48 -22.98 -4.99
N THR A 241 -0.38 -21.74 -5.46
CA THR A 241 0.79 -21.22 -6.17
C THR A 241 2.00 -21.13 -5.26
N LEU A 242 1.83 -20.57 -4.05
CA LEU A 242 2.90 -20.51 -3.05
C LEU A 242 3.34 -21.89 -2.58
N MET A 243 2.42 -22.81 -2.34
CA MET A 243 2.77 -24.20 -1.98
C MET A 243 3.58 -24.90 -3.08
N LYS A 244 3.27 -24.65 -4.36
CA LYS A 244 4.07 -25.13 -5.50
C LYS A 244 5.43 -24.43 -5.64
N LEU A 245 5.56 -23.19 -5.17
CA LEU A 245 6.84 -22.49 -5.13
C LEU A 245 7.75 -23.14 -4.09
N PHE A 246 7.22 -23.41 -2.90
CA PHE A 246 7.94 -24.08 -1.82
C PHE A 246 8.39 -25.49 -2.22
N SER A 247 7.57 -26.26 -2.96
CA SER A 247 7.97 -27.61 -3.42
C SER A 247 9.24 -27.66 -4.27
N LYS A 248 9.66 -26.51 -4.83
CA LYS A 248 10.85 -26.39 -5.69
C LYS A 248 12.10 -25.88 -4.95
N SER A 249 12.00 -25.47 -3.67
CA SER A 249 13.11 -24.80 -2.97
C SER A 249 13.44 -25.45 -1.62
N THR A 250 14.67 -25.94 -1.46
CA THR A 250 15.22 -26.58 -0.23
C THR A 250 14.49 -27.84 0.26
N ALA A 251 15.17 -28.64 1.09
CA ALA A 251 14.66 -29.92 1.59
C ALA A 251 13.44 -29.78 2.55
N ILE A 252 13.39 -28.71 3.34
CA ILE A 252 12.28 -28.45 4.29
C ILE A 252 10.97 -28.22 3.54
N CYS A 253 11.00 -27.45 2.46
CA CYS A 253 9.81 -27.17 1.68
C CYS A 253 9.38 -28.35 0.78
N ALA A 254 10.31 -29.23 0.40
CA ALA A 254 9.98 -30.48 -0.29
C ALA A 254 9.15 -31.42 0.60
N THR A 255 9.43 -31.47 1.91
CA THR A 255 8.61 -32.22 2.89
C THR A 255 7.21 -31.63 3.02
N ILE A 256 7.09 -30.30 3.14
CA ILE A 256 5.80 -29.59 3.21
C ILE A 256 4.95 -29.86 1.94
N ALA A 257 5.59 -29.89 0.78
CA ALA A 257 4.91 -30.17 -0.49
C ALA A 257 4.47 -31.63 -0.65
N ALA A 258 5.26 -32.58 -0.14
CA ALA A 258 4.91 -34.00 -0.15
C ALA A 258 3.67 -34.29 0.70
N ASP A 259 3.56 -33.66 1.87
CA ASP A 259 2.38 -33.76 2.74
C ASP A 259 1.11 -33.24 2.05
N LEU A 260 1.20 -32.15 1.29
CA LEU A 260 0.06 -31.59 0.55
C LEU A 260 -0.37 -32.48 -0.63
N ALA A 261 0.58 -33.08 -1.33
CA ALA A 261 0.28 -33.99 -2.45
C ALA A 261 -0.54 -35.22 -1.99
N ILE A 262 -0.40 -35.62 -0.73
CA ILE A 262 -1.19 -36.68 -0.10
C ILE A 262 -2.60 -36.19 0.26
N GLN A 263 -2.75 -34.93 0.70
CA GLN A 263 -4.05 -34.35 1.08
C GLN A 263 -4.97 -34.00 -0.11
N LEU A 264 -4.41 -33.82 -1.30
CA LEU A 264 -5.15 -33.47 -2.52
C LEU A 264 -5.57 -34.70 -3.37
N GLN A 265 -5.23 -35.91 -2.93
CA GLN A 265 -5.71 -37.18 -3.51
C GLN A 265 -6.98 -37.65 -2.80
#